data_AF-A0A2N0L136-F1
#
_entry.id   AF-A0A2N0L136-F1
#
_cell.length_a   1.000
_cell.length_b   1.000
_cell.length_c   1.000
_cell.angle_alpha   90.00
_cell.angle_beta   90.00
_cell.angle_gamma   90.00
#
_symmetry.space_group_name_H-M   'P 1'
#
loop_
_entity.id
_entity.type
_entity.pdbx_description
1 polymer ?
#
loop_
_entity_poly.entity_id
_entity_poly.type
_entity_poly.pdbx_seq_one_letter_code
_entity_poly.pdbx_strand_id
1 'polypeptide(L)'
;MRFISKVAGLAMFLLLITVACGGGSSPSSSDAPGSGGASEPVAAELKSVSETSPEEVKAFGKATARVFVCNGCHTVDGVGAAGPTWLGLFGKEETLEDGTTVIVDEAYLRESILDPNAKIVKDFPADVMPADFAERLSDSQLDLLIEYIKVLK
;
A
#
# COMPACT_ATOMS: atom_id res chain seq x y z
N MET A 1 31.44 -48.62 14.18
CA MET A 1 32.08 -48.22 15.44
C MET A 1 31.81 -46.73 15.65
N ARG A 2 30.78 -46.28 16.39
CA ARG A 2 30.77 -46.01 17.84
C ARG A 2 32.12 -45.57 18.38
N PHE A 3 32.28 -44.29 18.72
CA PHE A 3 32.82 -43.86 20.02
C PHE A 3 32.29 -42.47 20.38
N ILE A 4 31.40 -42.51 21.37
CA ILE A 4 30.83 -41.43 22.15
C ILE A 4 31.82 -41.23 23.31
N SER A 5 32.21 -40.01 23.65
CA SER A 5 32.64 -39.75 25.02
C SER A 5 32.36 -38.32 25.45
N LYS A 6 31.36 -38.22 26.33
CA LYS A 6 31.01 -37.09 27.17
C LYS A 6 32.16 -36.84 28.16
N VAL A 7 32.46 -35.57 28.44
CA VAL A 7 33.17 -35.19 29.67
C VAL A 7 32.31 -34.17 30.40
N ALA A 8 31.93 -34.54 31.62
CA ALA A 8 31.20 -33.75 32.59
C ALA A 8 32.18 -33.02 33.53
N GLY A 9 31.72 -31.91 34.12
CA GLY A 9 32.39 -31.19 35.21
C GLY A 9 31.90 -29.74 35.22
N LEU A 10 30.78 -29.42 35.89
CA LEU A 10 30.64 -29.17 37.32
C LEU A 10 31.61 -28.10 37.84
N ALA A 11 31.14 -26.85 37.91
CA ALA A 11 31.61 -25.86 38.88
C ALA A 11 30.49 -24.84 39.15
N MET A 12 29.77 -25.12 40.22
CA MET A 12 28.86 -24.22 40.92
C MET A 12 29.68 -23.06 41.50
N PHE A 13 29.44 -21.82 41.05
CA PHE A 13 29.94 -20.62 41.73
C PHE A 13 28.75 -19.78 42.18
N LEU A 14 28.34 -20.09 43.40
CA LEU A 14 27.41 -19.31 44.22
C LEU A 14 28.21 -18.10 44.76
N LEU A 15 27.93 -16.90 44.28
CA LEU A 15 28.46 -15.68 44.89
C LEU A 15 27.31 -14.69 45.13
N LEU A 16 26.78 -14.77 46.36
CA LEU A 16 25.95 -13.76 46.99
C LEU A 16 26.81 -12.54 47.33
N ILE A 17 26.54 -11.38 46.71
CA ILE A 17 27.05 -10.10 47.20
C ILE A 17 25.93 -9.04 47.14
N THR A 18 25.33 -8.88 48.32
CA THR A 18 24.82 -7.66 48.97
C THR A 18 24.32 -6.46 48.15
N VAL A 19 23.04 -6.15 48.40
CA VAL A 19 22.36 -4.86 48.26
C VAL A 19 23.20 -3.65 48.68
N ALA A 20 23.18 -2.61 47.85
CA ALA A 20 23.43 -1.22 48.24
C ALA A 20 22.28 -0.34 47.72
N CYS A 21 21.63 0.38 48.63
CA CYS A 21 20.56 1.34 48.36
C CYS A 21 21.13 2.76 48.57
N GLY A 22 20.91 3.66 47.62
CA GLY A 22 21.25 5.09 47.66
C GLY A 22 21.46 5.58 46.23
N GLY A 23 20.79 6.59 45.68
CA GLY A 23 20.04 7.69 46.26
C GLY A 23 20.60 9.00 45.69
N GLY A 24 19.92 9.58 44.69
CA GLY A 24 19.99 11.02 44.41
C GLY A 24 20.62 11.48 43.08
N SER A 25 19.77 12.19 42.32
CA SER A 25 20.08 13.37 41.48
C SER A 25 20.32 13.17 39.97
N SER A 26 19.23 13.34 39.20
CA SER A 26 19.22 13.92 37.83
C SER A 26 19.81 15.36 37.82
N PRO A 27 19.98 16.07 36.69
CA PRO A 27 19.66 15.73 35.29
C PRO A 27 20.80 16.07 34.28
N SER A 28 20.69 15.59 33.03
CA SER A 28 20.69 16.48 31.86
C SER A 28 20.59 15.72 30.56
N SER A 29 19.73 16.26 29.72
CA SER A 29 19.44 15.95 28.33
C SER A 29 20.70 16.00 27.46
N SER A 30 20.89 15.00 26.61
CA SER A 30 21.56 15.19 25.33
C SER A 30 21.07 14.12 24.36
N ASP A 31 20.48 14.62 23.30
CA ASP A 31 19.91 13.92 22.17
C ASP A 31 20.87 12.89 21.55
N ALA A 32 20.35 11.69 21.28
CA ALA A 32 20.90 10.77 20.31
C ALA A 32 19.82 10.51 19.24
N PRO A 33 20.11 10.68 17.94
CA PRO A 33 19.17 10.37 16.89
C PRO A 33 19.01 8.85 16.77
N GLY A 34 17.84 8.36 17.14
CA GLY A 34 17.42 6.98 16.91
C GLY A 34 17.26 6.71 15.42
N SER A 35 18.08 5.81 14.89
CA SER A 35 17.84 5.12 13.63
C SER A 35 16.65 4.19 13.82
N GLY A 36 15.48 4.65 13.41
CA GLY A 36 14.24 3.88 13.39
C GLY A 36 13.76 3.73 11.95
N GLY A 37 14.12 2.62 11.32
CA GLY A 37 13.36 2.09 10.21
C GLY A 37 12.10 1.41 10.77
N ALA A 38 10.95 2.01 10.54
CA ALA A 38 9.65 1.37 10.52
C ALA A 38 8.71 2.31 9.77
N SER A 39 8.37 1.89 8.57
CA SER A 39 7.28 2.41 7.75
C SER A 39 5.98 2.40 8.55
N GLU A 40 5.43 3.57 8.87
CA GLU A 40 4.02 3.79 9.20
C GLU A 40 3.71 5.31 9.25
N PRO A 41 2.50 5.79 8.88
CA PRO A 41 1.39 5.08 8.25
C PRO A 41 0.91 5.78 6.96
N VAL A 42 0.72 5.02 5.88
CA VAL A 42 -0.17 5.45 4.76
C VAL A 42 -1.66 5.31 5.14
N ALA A 43 -1.95 4.98 6.40
CA ALA A 43 -3.26 4.54 6.86
C ALA A 43 -3.84 5.36 8.02
N ALA A 44 -3.08 6.26 8.67
CA ALA A 44 -3.59 7.03 9.80
C ALA A 44 -3.68 8.52 9.47
N GLU A 45 -4.93 8.98 9.38
CA GLU A 45 -5.38 10.37 9.26
C GLU A 45 -5.33 11.03 7.87
N LEU A 46 -6.06 10.43 6.92
CA LEU A 46 -6.57 11.21 5.79
C LEU A 46 -7.70 12.12 6.31
N LYS A 47 -7.41 13.41 6.45
CA LYS A 47 -8.46 14.44 6.34
C LYS A 47 -9.25 14.20 5.05
N SER A 48 -10.53 14.53 5.09
CA SER A 48 -11.44 14.39 3.95
C SER A 48 -10.79 14.88 2.65
N VAL A 49 -11.00 14.16 1.53
CA VAL A 49 -10.45 14.53 0.21
C VAL A 49 -10.81 15.97 -0.17
N SER A 50 -11.94 16.49 0.35
CA SER A 50 -12.38 17.88 0.19
C SER A 50 -11.51 18.96 0.85
N GLU A 51 -10.62 18.59 1.78
CA GLU A 51 -9.74 19.53 2.49
C GLU A 51 -8.26 19.37 2.09
N THR A 52 -7.97 18.47 1.16
CA THR A 52 -6.63 18.11 0.71
C THR A 52 -6.31 18.83 -0.60
N SER A 53 -5.09 19.38 -0.76
CA SER A 53 -4.74 20.08 -2.01
C SER A 53 -4.70 19.11 -3.20
N PRO A 54 -4.92 19.59 -4.45
CA PRO A 54 -4.88 18.72 -5.63
C PRO A 54 -3.55 17.96 -5.80
N GLU A 55 -2.42 18.58 -5.42
CA GLU A 55 -1.10 17.94 -5.46
C GLU A 55 -0.98 16.82 -4.42
N GLU A 56 -1.53 17.03 -3.22
CA GLU A 56 -1.57 16.00 -2.18
C GLU A 56 -2.51 14.85 -2.56
N VAL A 57 -3.68 15.13 -3.12
CA VAL A 57 -4.61 14.09 -3.63
C VAL A 57 -3.90 13.23 -4.68
N LYS A 58 -3.21 13.86 -5.63
CA LYS A 58 -2.41 13.15 -6.64
C LYS A 58 -1.30 12.30 -6.01
N ALA A 59 -0.58 12.85 -5.03
CA ALA A 59 0.50 12.14 -4.35
C ALA A 59 -0.02 10.94 -3.55
N PHE A 60 -1.12 11.10 -2.81
CA PHE A 60 -1.75 10.04 -2.03
C PHE A 60 -2.37 8.98 -2.93
N GLY A 61 -3.09 9.35 -3.98
CA GLY A 61 -3.63 8.36 -4.92
C GLY A 61 -2.54 7.56 -5.64
N LYS A 62 -1.42 8.20 -6.00
CA LYS A 62 -0.23 7.49 -6.51
C LYS A 62 0.36 6.54 -5.47
N ALA A 63 0.38 6.92 -4.19
CA ALA A 63 0.84 6.05 -3.11
C ALA A 63 -0.11 4.87 -2.90
N THR A 64 -1.42 5.09 -2.89
CA THR A 64 -2.45 4.06 -2.84
C THR A 64 -2.29 3.07 -4.01
N ALA A 65 -2.12 3.56 -5.23
CA ALA A 65 -1.88 2.70 -6.41
C ALA A 65 -0.66 1.79 -6.25
N ARG A 66 0.37 2.21 -5.50
CA ARG A 66 1.55 1.39 -5.19
C ARG A 66 1.29 0.38 -4.10
N VAL A 67 0.61 0.78 -3.02
CA VAL A 67 0.28 -0.09 -1.89
C VAL A 67 -0.59 -1.26 -2.34
N PHE A 68 -1.56 -1.00 -3.22
CA PHE A 68 -2.44 -2.02 -3.79
C PHE A 68 -1.91 -2.65 -5.09
N VAL A 69 -0.68 -2.30 -5.49
CA VAL A 69 0.03 -2.88 -6.65
C VAL A 69 -0.73 -2.67 -7.98
N CYS A 70 -1.59 -1.65 -8.07
CA CYS A 70 -2.30 -1.28 -9.29
C CYS A 70 -1.30 -0.94 -10.41
N ASN A 71 -0.20 -0.27 -10.05
CA ASN A 71 0.85 0.13 -11.00
C ASN A 71 1.69 -1.05 -11.54
N GLY A 72 1.47 -2.27 -11.05
CA GLY A 72 2.07 -3.48 -11.62
C GLY A 72 1.39 -3.92 -12.93
N CYS A 73 0.10 -3.58 -13.08
CA CYS A 73 -0.72 -3.96 -14.23
C CYS A 73 -1.19 -2.75 -15.05
N HIS A 74 -1.32 -1.59 -14.43
CA HIS A 74 -1.73 -0.34 -15.07
C HIS A 74 -0.57 0.64 -15.15
N THR A 75 -0.27 1.09 -16.35
CA THR A 75 0.77 2.08 -16.61
C THR A 75 0.20 3.49 -16.62
N VAL A 76 1.09 4.48 -16.67
CA VAL A 76 0.75 5.91 -16.77
C VAL A 76 1.57 6.60 -17.87
N ASP A 77 2.11 5.82 -18.81
CA ASP A 77 3.02 6.26 -19.87
C ASP A 77 2.41 6.12 -21.28
N GLY A 78 1.14 5.70 -21.37
CA GLY A 78 0.42 5.55 -22.63
C GLY A 78 0.48 4.13 -23.22
N VAL A 79 1.24 3.20 -22.63
CA VAL A 79 1.35 1.82 -23.13
C VAL A 79 0.67 0.85 -22.16
N GLY A 80 -0.39 0.15 -22.59
CA GLY A 80 -1.03 -0.87 -21.76
C GLY A 80 -0.08 -2.00 -21.35
N ALA A 81 -0.36 -2.65 -20.21
CA ALA A 81 0.34 -3.85 -19.76
C ALA A 81 -0.66 -5.00 -19.57
N ALA A 82 -0.78 -5.56 -18.36
CA ALA A 82 -1.83 -6.54 -18.07
C ALA A 82 -3.23 -5.87 -18.00
N GLY A 83 -3.28 -4.57 -17.73
CA GLY A 83 -4.46 -3.72 -17.85
C GLY A 83 -4.17 -2.46 -18.70
N PRO A 84 -5.21 -1.66 -19.00
CA PRO A 84 -5.05 -0.43 -19.78
C PRO A 84 -4.17 0.59 -19.05
N THR A 85 -3.53 1.46 -19.83
CA THR A 85 -2.89 2.69 -19.31
C THR A 85 -3.96 3.60 -18.71
N TRP A 86 -3.64 4.25 -17.59
CA TRP A 86 -4.49 5.29 -17.01
C TRP A 86 -4.23 6.68 -17.61
N LEU A 87 -3.15 6.84 -18.37
CA LEU A 87 -2.83 8.11 -19.02
C LEU A 87 -3.95 8.54 -19.98
N GLY A 88 -4.63 9.65 -19.65
CA GLY A 88 -5.72 10.19 -20.45
C GLY A 88 -6.98 9.31 -20.49
N LEU A 89 -7.12 8.36 -19.55
CA LEU A 89 -8.22 7.40 -19.57
C LEU A 89 -9.56 8.05 -19.15
N PHE A 90 -9.55 8.92 -18.14
CA PHE A 90 -10.77 9.53 -17.65
C PHE A 90 -11.44 10.44 -18.69
N GLY A 91 -12.73 10.22 -18.93
CA GLY A 91 -13.52 10.91 -19.96
C GLY A 91 -13.34 10.37 -21.38
N LYS A 92 -12.46 9.37 -21.59
CA LYS A 92 -12.30 8.69 -22.88
C LYS A 92 -13.45 7.70 -23.10
N GLU A 93 -13.77 7.44 -24.37
CA GLU A 93 -14.60 6.31 -24.77
C GLU A 93 -13.72 5.06 -24.93
N GLU A 94 -14.12 3.95 -24.30
CA GLU A 94 -13.51 2.64 -24.47
C GLU A 94 -14.50 1.66 -25.11
N THR A 95 -13.98 0.72 -25.90
CA THR A 95 -14.76 -0.41 -26.43
C THR A 95 -14.65 -1.58 -25.46
N LEU A 96 -15.77 -2.23 -25.14
CA LEU A 96 -15.82 -3.41 -24.29
C LEU A 96 -15.67 -4.71 -25.12
N GLU A 97 -15.41 -5.82 -24.43
CA GLU A 97 -15.26 -7.14 -25.05
C GLU A 97 -16.48 -7.55 -25.90
N ASP A 98 -17.69 -7.17 -25.48
CA ASP A 98 -18.94 -7.44 -26.20
C ASP A 98 -19.17 -6.53 -27.42
N GLY A 99 -18.26 -5.59 -27.68
CA GLY A 99 -18.32 -4.63 -28.79
C GLY A 99 -19.14 -3.37 -28.50
N THR A 100 -19.73 -3.24 -27.32
CA THR A 100 -20.36 -1.98 -26.88
C THR A 100 -19.29 -0.95 -26.48
N THR A 101 -19.70 0.30 -26.29
CA THR A 101 -18.81 1.37 -25.83
C THR A 101 -19.26 1.93 -24.49
N VAL A 102 -18.30 2.44 -23.73
CA VAL A 102 -18.53 3.09 -22.43
C VAL A 102 -17.71 4.37 -22.33
N ILE A 103 -18.25 5.40 -21.68
CA ILE A 103 -17.47 6.56 -21.25
C ILE A 103 -16.83 6.23 -19.92
N VAL A 104 -15.51 6.40 -19.82
CA VAL A 104 -14.75 6.20 -18.57
C VAL A 104 -15.00 7.38 -17.63
N ASP A 105 -16.15 7.38 -16.98
CA ASP A 105 -16.50 8.32 -15.92
C ASP A 105 -16.17 7.75 -14.53
N GLU A 106 -16.53 8.51 -13.49
CA GLU A 106 -16.24 8.12 -12.11
C GLU A 106 -17.02 6.87 -11.67
N ALA A 107 -18.25 6.69 -12.15
CA ALA A 107 -19.06 5.52 -11.82
C ALA A 107 -18.46 4.26 -12.46
N TYR A 108 -18.01 4.36 -13.71
CA TYR A 108 -17.29 3.29 -14.40
C TYR A 108 -15.99 2.92 -13.70
N LEU A 109 -15.18 3.90 -13.27
CA LEU A 109 -13.94 3.61 -12.53
C LEU A 109 -14.22 2.91 -11.20
N ARG A 110 -15.25 3.35 -10.46
CA ARG A 110 -15.67 2.71 -9.20
C ARG A 110 -16.10 1.27 -9.43
N GLU A 111 -16.96 1.03 -10.41
CA GLU A 111 -17.41 -0.32 -10.78
C GLU A 111 -16.23 -1.19 -11.23
N SER A 112 -15.36 -0.69 -12.10
CA SER A 112 -14.20 -1.44 -12.59
C SER A 112 -13.21 -1.82 -11.49
N ILE A 113 -13.12 -1.02 -10.42
CA ILE A 113 -12.25 -1.33 -9.28
C ILE A 113 -12.90 -2.35 -8.33
N LEU A 114 -14.21 -2.23 -8.08
CA LEU A 114 -14.92 -3.05 -7.09
C LEU A 114 -15.51 -4.34 -7.67
N ASP A 115 -15.81 -4.36 -8.96
CA ASP A 115 -16.33 -5.48 -9.73
C ASP A 115 -15.64 -5.53 -11.11
N PRO A 116 -14.35 -5.92 -11.15
CA PRO A 116 -13.50 -5.79 -12.34
C PRO A 116 -13.93 -6.63 -13.55
N ASN A 117 -14.79 -7.64 -13.35
CA ASN A 117 -15.30 -8.49 -14.43
C ASN A 117 -16.68 -8.03 -14.93
N ALA A 118 -17.27 -6.98 -14.38
CA ALA A 118 -18.57 -6.46 -14.83
C ALA A 118 -18.51 -5.91 -16.26
N LYS A 119 -17.43 -5.19 -16.58
CA LYS A 119 -17.20 -4.55 -17.90
C LYS A 119 -15.72 -4.61 -18.24
N ILE A 120 -15.38 -5.49 -19.17
CA ILE A 120 -14.00 -5.72 -19.58
C ILE A 120 -13.72 -4.92 -20.84
N VAL A 121 -12.68 -4.07 -20.79
CA VAL A 121 -12.20 -3.34 -21.97
C VAL A 121 -11.69 -4.36 -23.00
N LYS A 122 -12.03 -4.13 -24.26
CA LYS A 122 -11.63 -4.97 -25.38
C LYS A 122 -10.10 -5.20 -25.38
N ASP A 123 -9.72 -6.42 -25.76
CA ASP A 123 -8.34 -6.89 -25.85
C ASP A 123 -7.60 -7.06 -24.50
N PHE A 124 -8.29 -6.85 -23.36
CA PHE A 124 -7.78 -7.21 -22.03
C PHE A 124 -8.42 -8.51 -21.51
N PRO A 125 -7.66 -9.34 -20.76
CA PRO A 125 -8.17 -10.61 -20.25
C PRO A 125 -9.10 -10.44 -19.04
N ALA A 126 -10.15 -11.25 -18.98
CA ALA A 126 -10.97 -11.47 -17.79
C ALA A 126 -10.14 -12.09 -16.64
N ASP A 127 -10.62 -11.92 -15.40
CA ASP A 127 -10.09 -12.58 -14.20
C ASP A 127 -8.60 -12.28 -13.86
N VAL A 128 -8.03 -11.22 -14.45
CA VAL A 128 -6.66 -10.77 -14.15
C VAL A 128 -6.63 -9.70 -13.07
N MET A 129 -7.63 -8.80 -13.03
CA MET A 129 -7.73 -7.80 -11.97
C MET A 129 -8.36 -8.42 -10.71
N PRO A 130 -7.73 -8.32 -9.53
CA PRO A 130 -8.24 -8.92 -8.30
C PRO A 130 -9.68 -8.47 -7.97
N ALA A 131 -10.57 -9.43 -7.71
CA ALA A 131 -11.98 -9.16 -7.38
C ALA A 131 -12.23 -8.89 -5.87
N ASP A 132 -11.17 -8.84 -5.06
CA ASP A 132 -11.25 -8.65 -3.60
C ASP A 132 -11.04 -7.19 -3.15
N PHE A 133 -10.98 -6.24 -4.08
CA PHE A 133 -10.74 -4.83 -3.75
C PHE A 133 -11.86 -4.19 -2.94
N ALA A 134 -13.11 -4.65 -3.07
CA ALA A 134 -14.22 -4.21 -2.23
C ALA A 134 -14.02 -4.52 -0.73
N GLU A 135 -13.20 -5.52 -0.41
CA GLU A 135 -12.86 -5.89 0.97
C GLU A 135 -11.56 -5.23 1.45
N ARG A 136 -10.72 -4.79 0.51
CA ARG A 136 -9.34 -4.30 0.78
C ARG A 136 -9.21 -2.79 0.76
N LEU A 137 -10.05 -2.09 -0.01
CA LEU A 137 -10.04 -0.63 -0.12
C LEU A 137 -11.08 -0.01 0.79
N SER A 138 -10.68 1.03 1.53
CA SER A 138 -11.64 1.96 2.12
C SER A 138 -12.19 2.90 1.04
N ASP A 139 -13.36 3.50 1.31
CA ASP A 139 -13.96 4.52 0.41
C ASP A 139 -12.98 5.66 0.11
N SER A 140 -12.25 6.13 1.14
CA SER A 140 -11.24 7.19 0.98
C SER A 140 -10.06 6.77 0.10
N GLN A 141 -9.63 5.51 0.15
CA GLN A 141 -8.56 5.00 -0.71
C GLN A 141 -9.05 4.86 -2.15
N LEU A 142 -10.29 4.41 -2.35
CA LEU A 142 -10.92 4.36 -3.65
C LEU A 142 -11.04 5.77 -4.27
N ASP A 143 -11.49 6.76 -3.50
CA ASP A 143 -11.56 8.16 -3.95
C ASP A 143 -10.20 8.68 -4.39
N LEU A 144 -9.15 8.43 -3.59
CA LEU A 144 -7.79 8.84 -3.93
C LEU A 144 -7.29 8.19 -5.23
N LEU A 145 -7.59 6.91 -5.47
CA LEU A 145 -7.24 6.23 -6.72
C LEU A 145 -7.92 6.87 -7.92
N ILE A 146 -9.22 7.14 -7.81
CA ILE A 146 -10.01 7.72 -8.90
C ILE A 146 -9.54 9.14 -9.20
N GLU A 147 -9.35 9.97 -8.17
CA GLU A 147 -8.82 11.33 -8.36
C GLU A 147 -7.42 11.31 -8.98
N TYR A 148 -6.59 10.34 -8.62
CA TYR A 148 -5.30 10.15 -9.28
C TYR A 148 -5.46 9.79 -10.76
N ILE A 149 -6.36 8.88 -11.13
CA ILE A 149 -6.63 8.52 -12.53
C ILE A 149 -7.14 9.75 -13.31
N LYS A 150 -8.04 10.54 -12.73
CA LYS A 150 -8.64 11.74 -13.34
C LYS A 150 -7.61 12.79 -13.77
N VAL A 151 -6.50 12.91 -13.05
CA VAL A 151 -5.47 13.94 -13.32
C VAL A 151 -4.34 13.47 -14.24
N LEU A 152 -4.35 12.21 -14.70
CA LEU A 152 -3.39 11.69 -15.66
C LEU A 152 -3.82 12.07 -17.08
N LYS A 153 -3.05 12.93 -17.74
CA LYS A 153 -3.32 13.45 -19.10
C LYS A 153 -2.11 13.30 -19.99
#